data_AF-A0A3M2BAE7-F1
#
_entry.id   AF-A0A3M2BAE7-F1
#
_cell.length_a   1.000
_cell.length_b   1.000
_cell.length_c   1.000
_cell.angle_alpha   90.00
_cell.angle_beta   90.00
_cell.angle_gamma   90.00
#
_symmetry.space_group_name_H-M   'P 1'
#
loop_
_entity.id
_entity.type
_entity.pdbx_description
1 polymer ?
#
loop_
_entity_poly.entity_id
_entity_poly.type
_entity_poly.pdbx_seq_one_letter_code
_entity_poly.pdbx_strand_id
1 'polypeptide(L)'
;MALRVNFNYEASATHTAILQNEREMNKSLLRLSTGLRILNAADDSAGLFIADQLMLVGSGLEEGNRNIQTGLSALRIAENSAGQIYNRLNEIYKRTIRAANDINDPNARASLQREIDNFIDAIRKIGTDTEYNGIKLLDGTFAGRYIHYGARKDQVLDVNIKSLLPNDIGAYIAKGQGAIYSTATNASTASTFFELLSTSSNWLVDSGNYVDIQGIRVLSGTTTSTFVDAKTLADAINSNRDLQALGIEAVAKNTNQASQNYTGFANFASDVTGTVAVDTVTLNFYIGNAKASGGPDFSVTINSGVASVQALADAINTAASAAGKPISARVVDGKLRLETAHGETIAVQVGVFGIASNGVDVNLGQILGGAGTVRFTAAGNYAYYIDVGTVDIAGTDTFKL
;
A
#
# COMPACT_ATOMS: atom_id res chain seq x y z
N MET A 1 -16.76 40.97 -104.37
CA MET A 1 -17.30 41.41 -103.07
C MET A 1 -18.82 41.35 -103.15
N ALA A 2 -19.45 40.42 -102.44
CA ALA A 2 -20.90 40.30 -102.43
C ALA A 2 -21.48 41.22 -101.34
N LEU A 3 -21.96 42.41 -101.71
CA LEU A 3 -22.76 43.24 -100.80
C LEU A 3 -24.15 42.64 -100.66
N ARG A 4 -24.42 42.01 -99.51
CA ARG A 4 -25.78 41.68 -99.06
C ARG A 4 -26.17 42.71 -98.00
N VAL A 5 -27.28 43.44 -98.22
CA VAL A 5 -27.72 44.54 -97.34
C VAL A 5 -28.41 44.03 -96.07
N ASN A 6 -29.01 42.83 -96.11
CA ASN A 6 -29.78 42.27 -94.98
C ASN A 6 -28.91 41.56 -93.92
N PHE A 7 -27.65 41.25 -94.23
CA PHE A 7 -26.72 40.60 -93.30
C PHE A 7 -25.34 41.23 -93.43
N ASN A 8 -24.99 42.09 -92.48
CA ASN A 8 -23.69 42.75 -92.41
C ASN A 8 -22.71 41.87 -91.62
N TYR A 9 -21.89 41.11 -92.34
CA TYR A 9 -20.91 40.20 -91.76
C TYR A 9 -19.85 40.93 -90.90
N GLU A 10 -19.38 42.11 -91.34
CA GLU A 10 -18.37 42.89 -90.59
C GLU A 10 -18.92 43.39 -89.25
N ALA A 11 -20.19 43.83 -89.22
CA ALA A 11 -20.86 44.21 -87.97
C ALA A 11 -21.07 43.00 -87.03
N SER A 12 -21.41 41.83 -87.58
CA SER A 12 -21.55 40.60 -86.79
C SER A 12 -20.22 40.14 -86.22
N ALA A 13 -19.13 40.19 -87.01
CA ALA A 13 -17.79 39.78 -86.59
C ALA A 13 -17.24 40.71 -85.49
N THR A 14 -17.39 42.03 -85.67
CA THR A 14 -17.00 43.03 -84.65
C THR A 14 -17.81 42.87 -83.37
N HIS A 15 -19.12 42.60 -83.45
CA HIS A 15 -19.94 42.34 -82.26
C HIS A 15 -19.49 41.09 -81.50
N THR A 16 -19.14 40.00 -82.19
CA THR A 16 -18.61 38.80 -81.53
C THR A 16 -17.26 39.04 -80.83
N ALA A 17 -16.39 39.88 -81.40
CA ALA A 17 -15.13 40.25 -80.78
C ALA A 17 -15.32 41.15 -79.55
N ILE A 18 -16.27 42.09 -79.59
CA ILE A 18 -16.65 42.92 -78.42
C ILE A 18 -17.15 42.02 -77.29
N LEU A 19 -18.04 41.06 -77.57
CA LEU A 19 -18.55 40.13 -76.56
C LEU A 19 -17.45 39.26 -75.93
N GLN A 20 -16.41 38.89 -76.69
CA GLN A 20 -15.24 38.20 -76.14
C GLN A 20 -14.44 39.11 -75.20
N ASN A 21 -14.16 40.36 -75.62
CA ASN A 21 -13.46 41.35 -74.80
C ASN A 21 -14.22 41.69 -73.51
N GLU A 22 -15.55 41.87 -73.57
CA GLU A 22 -16.36 42.13 -72.38
C GLU A 22 -16.29 40.98 -71.37
N ARG A 23 -16.29 39.72 -71.83
CA ARG A 23 -16.13 38.54 -70.96
C ARG A 23 -14.76 38.50 -70.30
N GLU A 24 -13.69 38.77 -71.05
CA GLU A 24 -12.33 38.81 -70.51
C GLU A 24 -12.10 39.98 -69.53
N MET A 25 -12.68 41.14 -69.82
CA MET A 25 -12.67 42.31 -68.94
C MET A 25 -13.40 42.01 -67.64
N ASN A 26 -14.61 41.47 -67.70
CA ASN A 26 -15.39 41.08 -66.52
C ASN A 26 -14.65 40.06 -65.64
N LYS A 27 -14.00 39.08 -66.27
CA LYS A 27 -13.16 38.08 -65.57
C LYS A 27 -11.96 38.73 -64.88
N SER A 28 -11.28 39.66 -65.55
CA SER A 28 -10.13 40.39 -64.99
C SER A 28 -10.54 41.28 -63.82
N LEU A 29 -11.70 41.95 -63.91
CA LEU A 29 -12.28 42.72 -62.80
C LEU A 29 -12.62 41.82 -61.60
N LEU A 30 -13.18 40.64 -61.83
CA LEU A 30 -13.49 39.68 -60.77
C LEU A 30 -12.23 39.15 -60.07
N ARG A 31 -11.15 38.88 -60.82
CA ARG A 31 -9.85 38.51 -60.26
C ARG A 31 -9.25 39.64 -59.42
N LEU A 32 -9.37 40.90 -59.89
CA LEU A 32 -8.91 42.07 -59.13
C LEU A 32 -9.69 42.25 -57.84
N SER A 33 -11.02 42.06 -57.88
CA SER A 33 -11.89 42.22 -56.71
C SER A 33 -11.69 41.13 -55.65
N THR A 34 -11.36 39.90 -56.07
CA THR A 34 -11.17 38.75 -55.16
C THR A 34 -9.71 38.57 -54.74
N GLY A 35 -8.77 39.11 -55.52
CA GLY A 35 -7.33 38.84 -55.38
C GLY A 35 -6.94 37.41 -55.81
N LEU A 36 -7.87 36.60 -56.32
CA LEU A 36 -7.62 35.21 -56.70
C LEU A 36 -7.36 35.09 -58.20
N ARG A 37 -6.27 34.42 -58.57
CA ARG A 37 -5.95 34.12 -59.98
C ARG A 37 -6.90 33.10 -60.59
N ILE A 38 -7.33 32.10 -59.81
CA ILE A 38 -8.23 31.03 -60.24
C ILE A 38 -9.57 31.25 -59.54
N LEU A 39 -10.63 31.46 -60.32
CA LEU A 39 -11.97 31.74 -59.79
C LEU A 39 -12.87 30.50 -59.84
N ASN A 40 -12.79 29.76 -60.96
CA ASN A 40 -13.70 28.67 -61.29
C ASN A 40 -12.89 27.49 -61.87
N ALA A 41 -13.45 26.28 -61.82
CA ALA A 41 -12.83 25.08 -62.42
C ALA A 41 -12.61 25.19 -63.95
N ALA A 42 -13.34 26.09 -64.62
CA ALA A 42 -13.17 26.38 -66.05
C ALA A 42 -11.87 27.15 -66.37
N ASP A 43 -11.25 27.80 -65.38
CA ASP A 43 -10.02 28.57 -65.56
C ASP A 43 -8.78 27.69 -65.48
N ASP A 44 -8.73 26.82 -64.47
CA ASP A 44 -7.64 25.89 -64.19
C ASP A 44 -8.16 24.82 -63.21
N SER A 45 -8.63 23.69 -63.74
CA SER A 45 -9.21 22.63 -62.90
C SER A 45 -8.17 21.94 -62.01
N ALA A 46 -6.93 21.79 -62.50
CA ALA A 46 -5.84 21.20 -61.73
C ALA A 46 -5.34 22.16 -60.64
N GLY A 47 -5.18 23.44 -60.97
CA GLY A 47 -4.78 24.47 -60.00
C GLY A 47 -5.82 24.71 -58.91
N LEU A 48 -7.12 24.70 -59.27
CA LEU A 48 -8.20 24.78 -58.28
C LEU A 48 -8.22 23.56 -57.36
N PHE A 49 -8.06 22.35 -57.91
CA PHE A 49 -8.01 21.12 -57.11
C PHE A 49 -6.86 21.12 -56.09
N ILE A 50 -5.66 21.55 -56.49
CA ILE A 50 -4.52 21.67 -55.57
C ILE A 50 -4.79 22.74 -54.51
N ALA A 51 -5.36 23.89 -54.90
CA ALA A 51 -5.70 24.96 -53.96
C ALA A 51 -6.73 24.50 -52.92
N ASP A 52 -7.78 23.78 -53.34
CA ASP A 52 -8.79 23.22 -52.45
C ASP A 52 -8.19 22.17 -51.50
N GLN A 53 -7.28 21.32 -52.00
CA GLN A 53 -6.58 20.34 -51.17
C GLN A 53 -5.70 21.03 -50.12
N LEU A 54 -4.96 22.09 -50.50
CA LEU A 54 -4.13 22.86 -49.57
C LEU A 54 -4.98 23.62 -48.55
N MET A 55 -6.13 24.16 -48.97
CA MET A 55 -7.09 24.81 -48.07
C MET A 55 -7.66 23.82 -47.05
N LEU A 56 -8.00 22.60 -47.47
CA LEU A 56 -8.47 21.54 -46.58
C LEU A 56 -7.39 21.10 -45.59
N VAL A 57 -6.13 20.98 -46.04
CA VAL A 57 -5.01 20.70 -45.13
C VAL A 57 -4.79 21.85 -44.16
N GLY A 58 -4.87 23.09 -44.62
CA GLY A 58 -4.73 24.29 -43.80
C GLY A 58 -5.78 24.36 -42.69
N SER A 59 -7.06 24.18 -43.02
CA SER A 59 -8.13 24.16 -42.02
C SER A 59 -7.99 22.99 -41.05
N GLY A 60 -7.54 21.83 -41.52
CA GLY A 60 -7.20 20.69 -40.67
C GLY A 60 -6.08 20.99 -39.66
N LEU A 61 -5.04 21.73 -40.08
CA LEU A 61 -3.95 22.16 -39.20
C LEU A 61 -4.40 23.23 -38.18
N GLU A 62 -5.31 24.12 -38.56
CA GLU A 62 -5.88 25.10 -37.62
C GLU A 62 -6.68 24.42 -36.50
N GLU A 63 -7.53 23.44 -36.83
CA GLU A 63 -8.21 22.63 -35.82
C GLU A 63 -7.23 21.78 -35.02
N GLY A 64 -6.19 21.24 -35.65
CA GLY A 64 -5.09 20.55 -34.97
C GLY A 64 -4.42 21.41 -33.91
N ASN A 65 -4.15 22.69 -34.21
CA ASN A 65 -3.60 23.64 -33.25
C ASN A 65 -4.56 23.91 -32.07
N ARG A 66 -5.87 24.01 -32.33
CA ARG A 66 -6.87 24.13 -31.25
C ARG A 66 -6.86 22.89 -30.36
N ASN A 67 -6.79 21.69 -30.94
CA ASN A 67 -6.70 20.43 -30.19
C ASN A 67 -5.44 20.38 -29.31
N ILE A 68 -4.29 20.83 -29.82
CA ILE A 68 -3.06 20.94 -29.03
C ILE A 68 -3.25 21.86 -27.82
N GLN A 69 -3.90 23.02 -28.00
CA GLN A 69 -4.14 23.96 -26.90
C GLN A 69 -5.04 23.36 -25.81
N THR A 70 -6.06 22.61 -26.19
CA THR A 70 -6.92 21.86 -25.26
C THR A 70 -6.12 20.79 -24.51
N GLY A 71 -5.32 19.99 -25.21
CA GLY A 71 -4.46 18.98 -24.60
C GLY A 71 -3.41 19.58 -23.65
N LEU A 72 -2.79 20.69 -24.05
CA LEU A 72 -1.84 21.44 -23.22
C LEU A 72 -2.49 21.97 -21.94
N SER A 73 -3.73 22.45 -22.03
CA SER A 73 -4.48 22.95 -20.87
C SER A 73 -4.74 21.82 -19.86
N ALA A 74 -5.18 20.65 -20.35
CA ALA A 74 -5.37 19.47 -19.50
C ALA A 74 -4.05 19.03 -18.85
N LEU A 75 -2.96 18.95 -19.62
CA LEU A 75 -1.64 18.56 -19.12
C LEU A 75 -1.09 19.53 -18.08
N ARG A 76 -1.28 20.84 -18.26
CA ARG A 76 -0.88 21.85 -17.25
C ARG A 76 -1.64 21.70 -15.95
N ILE A 77 -2.93 21.37 -16.00
CA ILE A 77 -3.71 21.10 -14.78
C ILE A 77 -3.15 19.85 -14.09
N ALA A 78 -2.89 18.78 -14.83
CA ALA A 78 -2.26 17.57 -14.29
C ALA A 78 -0.89 17.85 -13.67
N GLU A 79 -0.03 18.62 -14.34
CA GLU A 79 1.31 18.99 -13.86
C GLU A 79 1.24 19.81 -12.56
N ASN A 80 0.38 20.82 -12.51
CA ASN A 80 0.22 21.63 -11.30
C ASN A 80 -0.31 20.80 -10.12
N SER A 81 -1.30 19.94 -10.36
CA SER A 81 -1.83 19.03 -9.33
C SER A 81 -0.78 18.02 -8.86
N ALA A 82 0.02 17.46 -9.78
CA ALA A 82 1.13 16.58 -9.43
C ALA A 82 2.20 17.31 -8.59
N GLY A 83 2.48 18.58 -8.89
CA GLY A 83 3.33 19.43 -8.05
C GLY A 83 2.79 19.62 -6.63
N GLN A 84 1.47 19.73 -6.46
CA GLN A 84 0.85 19.76 -5.12
C GLN A 84 1.01 18.43 -4.39
N ILE A 85 0.81 17.30 -5.07
CA ILE A 85 1.06 15.96 -4.51
C ILE A 85 2.51 15.84 -4.05
N TYR A 86 3.47 16.24 -4.89
CA TYR A 86 4.89 16.24 -4.54
C TYR A 86 5.21 17.05 -3.27
N ASN A 87 4.64 18.26 -3.15
CA ASN A 87 4.83 19.08 -1.95
C ASN A 87 4.26 18.41 -0.69
N ARG A 88 3.12 17.72 -0.80
CA ARG A 88 2.52 16.97 0.34
C ARG A 88 3.36 15.74 0.71
N LEU A 89 3.90 15.02 -0.27
CA LEU A 89 4.84 13.91 -0.02
C LEU A 89 6.10 14.40 0.70
N ASN A 90 6.62 15.58 0.34
CA ASN A 90 7.78 16.17 1.01
C ASN A 90 7.45 16.54 2.48
N GLU A 91 6.24 17.02 2.76
CA GLU A 91 5.79 17.23 4.15
C GLU A 91 5.64 15.91 4.91
N ILE A 92 5.07 14.86 4.31
CA ILE A 92 5.02 13.51 4.90
C ILE A 92 6.43 13.05 5.26
N TYR A 93 7.39 13.16 4.34
CA TYR A 93 8.79 12.78 4.56
C TYR A 93 9.41 13.50 5.78
N LYS A 94 9.23 14.83 5.87
CA LYS A 94 9.72 15.62 7.02
C LYS A 94 9.07 15.19 8.34
N ARG A 95 7.75 14.92 8.34
CA ARG A 95 7.02 14.46 9.53
C ARG A 95 7.47 13.06 9.96
N THR A 96 7.73 12.16 9.02
CA THR A 96 8.25 10.82 9.30
C THR A 96 9.64 10.88 9.93
N ILE A 97 10.56 11.70 9.38
CA ILE A 97 11.88 11.90 10.01
C ILE A 97 11.75 12.46 11.42
N ARG A 98 10.85 13.44 11.62
CA ARG A 98 10.60 13.99 12.95
C ARG A 98 10.06 12.93 13.90
N ALA A 99 9.15 12.07 13.45
CA ALA A 99 8.56 10.98 14.23
C ALA A 99 9.57 9.86 14.55
N ALA A 100 10.58 9.67 13.71
CA ALA A 100 11.64 8.69 13.92
C ALA A 100 12.60 9.04 15.08
N ASN A 101 12.59 10.28 15.56
CA ASN A 101 13.38 10.65 16.75
C ASN A 101 12.75 10.04 18.01
N ASP A 102 13.53 9.21 18.71
CA ASP A 102 13.06 8.41 19.84
C ASP A 102 12.79 9.22 21.12
N ILE A 103 13.27 10.47 21.18
CA ILE A 103 13.06 11.40 22.30
C ILE A 103 11.61 11.95 22.32
N ASN A 104 10.81 11.71 21.27
CA ASN A 104 9.43 12.18 21.23
C ASN A 104 8.48 11.35 22.11
N ASP A 105 7.64 12.06 22.87
CA ASP A 105 6.48 11.53 23.60
C ASP A 105 5.57 10.71 22.64
N PRO A 106 5.10 9.51 23.04
CA PRO A 106 4.05 8.78 22.33
C PRO A 106 2.86 9.63 21.85
N ASN A 107 2.41 10.62 22.63
CA ASN A 107 1.30 11.50 22.23
C ASN A 107 1.69 12.43 21.06
N ALA A 108 2.95 12.87 21.01
CA ALA A 108 3.49 13.67 19.92
C ALA A 108 3.62 12.82 18.65
N ARG A 109 4.10 11.57 18.75
CA ARG A 109 4.13 10.62 17.63
C ARG A 109 2.73 10.34 17.07
N ALA A 110 1.74 10.12 17.94
CA ALA A 110 0.36 9.93 17.51
C ALA A 110 -0.21 11.17 16.79
N SER A 111 0.17 12.38 17.22
CA SER A 111 -0.28 13.62 16.56
C SER A 111 0.39 13.83 15.21
N LEU A 112 1.68 13.51 15.09
CA LEU A 112 2.40 13.51 13.81
C LEU A 112 1.79 12.49 12.83
N GLN A 113 1.37 11.32 13.32
CA GLN A 113 0.68 10.33 12.48
C GLN A 113 -0.64 10.88 11.92
N ARG A 114 -1.46 11.55 12.75
CA ARG A 114 -2.69 12.19 12.27
C ARG A 114 -2.43 13.25 11.21
N GLU A 115 -1.33 14.01 11.32
CA GLU A 115 -0.92 14.95 10.27
C GLU A 115 -0.56 14.24 8.96
N ILE A 116 0.16 13.11 9.04
CA ILE A 116 0.50 12.28 7.88
C ILE A 116 -0.79 11.74 7.22
N ASP A 117 -1.72 11.22 8.01
CA ASP A 117 -3.00 10.69 7.50
C ASP A 117 -3.80 11.79 6.78
N ASN A 118 -3.83 13.01 7.33
CA ASN A 118 -4.45 14.16 6.67
C ASN A 118 -3.78 14.52 5.34
N PHE A 119 -2.45 14.41 5.24
CA PHE A 119 -1.74 14.63 3.97
C PHE A 119 -2.03 13.53 2.95
N ILE A 120 -2.13 12.27 3.38
CA ILE A 120 -2.53 11.14 2.54
C ILE A 120 -3.94 11.36 1.97
N ASP A 121 -4.89 11.78 2.82
CA ASP A 121 -6.25 12.08 2.38
C ASP A 121 -6.29 13.30 1.43
N ALA A 122 -5.46 14.32 1.68
CA ALA A 122 -5.33 15.45 0.75
C ALA A 122 -4.78 15.01 -0.61
N ILE A 123 -3.78 14.11 -0.64
CA ILE A 123 -3.25 13.53 -1.89
C ILE A 123 -4.34 12.73 -2.59
N ARG A 124 -5.09 11.89 -1.87
CA ARG A 124 -6.22 11.14 -2.42
C ARG A 124 -7.20 12.08 -3.11
N LYS A 125 -7.58 13.15 -2.41
CA LYS A 125 -8.52 14.15 -2.92
C LYS A 125 -8.00 14.85 -4.18
N ILE A 126 -6.73 15.25 -4.20
CA ILE A 126 -6.13 15.86 -5.42
C ILE A 126 -6.15 14.85 -6.57
N GLY A 127 -5.82 13.59 -6.32
CA GLY A 127 -5.84 12.53 -7.32
C GLY A 127 -7.23 12.27 -7.92
N THR A 128 -8.28 12.22 -7.08
CA THR A 128 -9.66 11.93 -7.51
C THR A 128 -10.39 13.14 -8.08
N ASP A 129 -10.12 14.35 -7.57
CA ASP A 129 -10.88 15.55 -7.91
C ASP A 129 -10.27 16.30 -9.11
N THR A 130 -9.01 16.05 -9.45
CA THR A 130 -8.36 16.71 -10.60
C THR A 130 -8.94 16.19 -11.92
N GLU A 131 -9.67 17.06 -12.61
CA GLU A 131 -10.30 16.76 -13.88
C GLU A 131 -10.22 17.91 -14.88
N TYR A 132 -10.32 17.58 -16.16
CA TYR A 132 -10.51 18.53 -17.24
C TYR A 132 -11.70 18.08 -18.10
N ASN A 133 -12.71 18.93 -18.20
CA ASN A 133 -13.94 18.63 -18.96
C ASN A 133 -14.59 17.29 -18.54
N GLY A 134 -14.62 17.00 -17.23
CA GLY A 134 -15.16 15.76 -16.66
C GLY A 134 -14.27 14.52 -16.82
N ILE A 135 -13.10 14.65 -17.47
CA ILE A 135 -12.13 13.56 -17.60
C ILE A 135 -11.15 13.63 -16.43
N LYS A 136 -11.08 12.58 -15.63
CA LYS A 136 -10.09 12.43 -14.55
C LYS A 136 -8.69 12.30 -15.14
N LEU A 137 -7.73 13.01 -14.55
CA LEU A 137 -6.37 13.10 -15.09
C LEU A 137 -5.36 12.24 -14.32
N LEU A 138 -5.54 12.05 -13.01
CA LEU A 138 -4.52 11.53 -12.10
C LEU A 138 -4.88 10.19 -11.43
N ASP A 139 -6.02 9.60 -11.77
CA ASP A 139 -6.50 8.33 -11.20
C ASP A 139 -6.04 7.08 -11.97
N GLY A 140 -5.22 7.26 -13.01
CA GLY A 140 -4.73 6.20 -13.89
C GLY A 140 -5.68 5.79 -15.02
N THR A 141 -6.90 6.36 -15.08
CA THR A 141 -7.82 6.14 -16.21
C THR A 141 -7.45 6.96 -17.45
N PHE A 142 -6.55 7.93 -17.29
CA PHE A 142 -5.98 8.74 -18.36
C PHE A 142 -4.85 8.01 -19.11
N ALA A 143 -5.18 6.84 -19.66
CA ALA A 143 -4.28 6.03 -20.48
C ALA A 143 -4.84 5.86 -21.90
N GLY A 144 -3.96 5.83 -22.89
CA GLY A 144 -4.28 5.67 -24.30
C GLY A 144 -5.05 6.84 -24.91
N ARG A 145 -4.89 8.06 -24.36
CA ARG A 145 -5.52 9.26 -24.90
C ARG A 145 -4.60 9.86 -25.96
N TYR A 146 -5.18 10.33 -27.06
CA TYR A 146 -4.42 10.92 -28.15
C TYR A 146 -4.89 12.33 -28.48
N ILE A 147 -3.95 13.18 -28.87
CA ILE A 147 -4.19 14.54 -29.36
C ILE A 147 -3.91 14.54 -30.87
N HIS A 148 -4.93 14.73 -31.69
CA HIS A 148 -4.79 14.83 -33.14
C HIS A 148 -4.41 16.25 -33.53
N TYR A 149 -3.21 16.43 -34.08
CA TYR A 149 -2.66 17.75 -34.40
C TYR A 149 -2.53 18.04 -35.90
N GLY A 150 -2.72 17.03 -36.74
CA GLY A 150 -2.55 17.17 -38.19
C GLY A 150 -3.85 17.09 -38.99
N ALA A 151 -3.72 17.15 -40.32
CA ALA A 151 -4.83 16.97 -41.25
C ALA A 151 -4.98 15.51 -41.74
N ARG A 152 -4.00 14.64 -41.44
CA ARG A 152 -3.98 13.23 -41.85
C ARG A 152 -4.16 12.32 -40.62
N LYS A 153 -4.77 11.15 -40.86
CA LYS A 153 -5.20 10.16 -39.85
C LYS A 153 -4.16 9.85 -38.76
N ASP A 154 -2.90 9.67 -39.11
CA ASP A 154 -1.87 9.17 -38.18
C ASP A 154 -1.07 10.30 -37.50
N GLN A 155 -1.51 11.55 -37.63
CA GLN A 155 -0.86 12.71 -37.00
C GLN A 155 -1.42 12.94 -35.58
N VAL A 156 -1.11 11.99 -34.70
CA VAL A 156 -1.57 11.95 -33.31
C VAL A 156 -0.38 11.93 -32.33
N LEU A 157 -0.61 12.47 -31.14
CA LEU A 157 0.29 12.38 -29.99
C LEU A 157 -0.38 11.57 -28.88
N ASP A 158 0.19 10.42 -28.54
CA ASP A 158 -0.26 9.60 -27.42
C ASP A 158 0.22 10.18 -26.09
N VAL A 159 -0.71 10.29 -25.15
CA VAL A 159 -0.49 10.85 -23.81
C VAL A 159 -1.03 9.89 -22.78
N ASN A 160 -0.14 9.48 -21.87
CA ASN A 160 -0.45 8.58 -20.76
C ASN A 160 -0.05 9.24 -19.45
N ILE A 161 -0.98 9.30 -18.49
CA ILE A 161 -0.70 9.72 -17.13
C ILE A 161 -0.98 8.52 -16.22
N LYS A 162 0.04 8.10 -15.48
CA LYS A 162 -0.09 7.04 -14.48
C LYS A 162 -0.90 7.53 -13.29
N SER A 163 -1.48 6.60 -12.54
CA SER A 163 -2.16 6.93 -11.28
C SER A 163 -1.19 7.58 -10.29
N LEU A 164 -1.64 8.65 -9.64
CA LEU A 164 -0.98 9.30 -8.53
C LEU A 164 -1.79 9.17 -7.22
N LEU A 165 -2.68 8.19 -7.14
CA LEU A 165 -3.42 7.88 -5.92
C LEU A 165 -2.46 7.37 -4.82
N PRO A 166 -2.75 7.60 -3.52
CA PRO A 166 -1.88 7.17 -2.43
C PRO A 166 -1.52 5.68 -2.41
N ASN A 167 -2.40 4.83 -2.94
CA ASN A 167 -2.17 3.38 -2.97
C ASN A 167 -1.28 2.95 -4.15
N ASP A 168 -1.16 3.80 -5.18
CA ASP A 168 -0.42 3.55 -6.40
C ASP A 168 0.93 4.29 -6.41
N ILE A 169 1.15 5.20 -5.46
CA ILE A 169 2.40 5.93 -5.25
C ILE A 169 3.14 5.38 -4.03
N GLY A 170 4.40 5.02 -4.21
CA GLY A 170 5.24 4.44 -3.16
C GLY A 170 5.29 2.91 -3.19
N ALA A 171 6.10 2.34 -2.30
CA ALA A 171 6.20 0.90 -2.14
C ALA A 171 4.85 0.30 -1.76
N TYR A 172 4.37 -0.70 -2.49
CA TYR A 172 3.22 -1.49 -2.08
C TYR A 172 3.59 -2.24 -0.80
N ILE A 173 3.03 -1.84 0.35
CA ILE A 173 3.24 -2.51 1.64
C ILE A 173 2.01 -3.35 1.97
N ALA A 174 2.09 -4.66 1.76
CA ALA A 174 1.09 -5.60 2.25
C ALA A 174 1.39 -5.93 3.72
N LYS A 175 0.40 -5.72 4.60
CA LYS A 175 0.53 -6.06 6.02
C LYS A 175 -0.20 -7.36 6.31
N GLY A 176 0.53 -8.38 6.75
CA GLY A 176 0.00 -9.57 7.37
C GLY A 176 -0.22 -9.31 8.86
N GLN A 177 -1.47 -9.41 9.33
CA GLN A 177 -1.78 -9.41 10.75
C GLN A 177 -1.56 -10.82 11.33
N GLY A 178 -0.75 -10.92 12.37
CA GLY A 178 -0.58 -12.16 13.14
C GLY A 178 -1.83 -12.50 13.94
N ALA A 179 -2.11 -13.78 14.09
CA ALA A 179 -3.13 -14.25 15.02
C ALA A 179 -2.61 -14.19 16.47
N ILE A 180 -3.52 -13.91 17.40
CA ILE A 180 -3.27 -14.02 18.84
C ILE A 180 -4.20 -15.09 19.41
N TYR A 181 -3.65 -16.00 20.20
CA TYR A 181 -4.42 -16.97 20.99
C TYR A 181 -4.14 -16.74 22.48
N SER A 182 -5.19 -16.77 23.30
CA SER A 182 -5.06 -16.74 24.76
C SER A 182 -6.13 -17.62 25.40
N THR A 183 -5.76 -18.36 26.44
CA THR A 183 -6.74 -19.08 27.28
C THR A 183 -7.73 -18.09 27.91
N ALA A 184 -9.03 -18.34 27.70
CA ALA A 184 -10.07 -17.36 28.04
C ALA A 184 -10.46 -17.32 29.53
N THR A 185 -10.67 -18.46 30.19
CA THR A 185 -11.26 -18.46 31.55
C THR A 185 -10.67 -19.51 32.49
N ASN A 186 -10.47 -20.75 32.05
CA ASN A 186 -9.96 -21.84 32.90
C ASN A 186 -8.70 -22.48 32.30
N ALA A 187 -7.69 -22.74 33.14
CA ALA A 187 -6.50 -23.49 32.76
C ALA A 187 -6.82 -24.99 32.64
N SER A 188 -6.17 -25.69 31.71
CA SER A 188 -6.45 -27.11 31.38
C SER A 188 -5.26 -28.04 31.65
N THR A 189 -5.55 -29.32 31.89
CA THR A 189 -4.60 -30.31 32.47
C THR A 189 -3.51 -30.86 31.55
N ALA A 190 -3.55 -30.60 30.24
CA ALA A 190 -2.43 -30.80 29.31
C ALA A 190 -2.95 -30.76 27.87
N SER A 191 -2.47 -29.79 27.13
CA SER A 191 -2.11 -29.99 25.74
C SER A 191 -0.68 -29.50 25.63
N THR A 192 0.22 -30.26 25.01
CA THR A 192 1.51 -29.67 24.62
C THR A 192 1.24 -28.40 23.80
N PHE A 193 2.18 -27.45 23.76
CA PHE A 193 2.05 -26.28 22.89
C PHE A 193 1.58 -26.67 21.47
N PHE A 194 2.05 -27.83 20.98
CA PHE A 194 1.64 -28.43 19.72
C PHE A 194 0.20 -28.95 19.65
N GLU A 195 -0.31 -29.62 20.68
CA GLU A 195 -1.67 -30.13 20.67
C GLU A 195 -2.69 -28.98 20.65
N LEU A 196 -2.41 -27.89 21.38
CA LEU A 196 -3.24 -26.69 21.31
C LEU A 196 -3.16 -26.02 19.93
N LEU A 197 -1.97 -26.08 19.32
CA LEU A 197 -1.69 -25.60 17.98
C LEU A 197 -2.45 -26.37 16.90
N SER A 198 -2.44 -27.69 16.99
CA SER A 198 -3.11 -28.58 16.03
C SER A 198 -4.64 -28.43 15.98
N THR A 199 -5.27 -27.86 17.01
CA THR A 199 -6.74 -27.72 17.10
C THR A 199 -7.28 -26.43 16.48
N SER A 200 -6.42 -25.46 16.14
CA SER A 200 -6.84 -24.16 15.63
C SER A 200 -6.19 -23.85 14.28
N SER A 201 -7.02 -23.79 13.22
CA SER A 201 -6.57 -23.75 11.82
C SER A 201 -5.83 -22.47 11.40
N ASN A 202 -5.87 -21.39 12.20
CA ASN A 202 -5.48 -20.05 11.74
C ASN A 202 -3.96 -19.78 11.66
N TRP A 203 -3.11 -20.73 12.03
CA TRP A 203 -1.67 -20.54 12.19
C TRP A 203 -0.85 -21.74 11.70
N LEU A 204 -1.54 -22.69 11.05
CA LEU A 204 -0.95 -23.85 10.40
C LEU A 204 -1.08 -23.69 8.89
N VAL A 205 -0.03 -24.03 8.16
CA VAL A 205 -0.16 -24.30 6.73
C VAL A 205 -0.25 -25.82 6.58
N ASP A 206 -1.47 -26.29 6.31
CA ASP A 206 -1.79 -27.70 6.08
C ASP A 206 -1.35 -28.18 4.69
N SER A 207 -1.30 -29.49 4.49
CA SER A 207 -0.95 -30.10 3.21
C SER A 207 -1.87 -29.60 2.10
N GLY A 208 -1.30 -28.90 1.11
CA GLY A 208 -2.05 -28.31 -0.01
C GLY A 208 -2.42 -26.84 0.16
N ASN A 209 -2.29 -26.27 1.36
CA ASN A 209 -2.37 -24.83 1.57
C ASN A 209 -1.06 -24.16 1.18
N TYR A 210 -1.14 -22.96 0.61
CA TYR A 210 0.01 -22.20 0.16
C TYR A 210 -0.20 -20.71 0.37
N VAL A 211 0.92 -19.99 0.49
CA VAL A 211 0.96 -18.52 0.48
C VAL A 211 1.63 -18.11 -0.81
N ASP A 212 0.87 -17.42 -1.67
CA ASP A 212 1.37 -16.85 -2.91
C ASP A 212 1.48 -15.32 -2.78
N ILE A 213 2.57 -14.77 -3.29
CA ILE A 213 2.76 -13.33 -3.45
C ILE A 213 3.00 -13.09 -4.92
N GLN A 214 2.15 -12.27 -5.56
CA GLN A 214 2.24 -11.98 -7.00
C GLN A 214 2.28 -13.26 -7.87
N GLY A 215 1.55 -14.31 -7.47
CA GLY A 215 1.52 -15.59 -8.18
C GLY A 215 2.76 -16.47 -7.98
N ILE A 216 3.72 -16.05 -7.17
CA ILE A 216 4.88 -16.84 -6.77
C ILE A 216 4.59 -17.48 -5.42
N ARG A 217 4.75 -18.80 -5.35
CA ARG A 217 4.59 -19.56 -4.11
C ARG A 217 5.76 -19.35 -3.18
N VAL A 218 5.45 -18.79 -2.01
CA VAL A 218 6.42 -18.45 -0.96
C VAL A 218 6.46 -19.53 0.11
N LEU A 219 5.29 -20.04 0.47
CA LEU A 219 5.16 -21.10 1.45
C LEU A 219 4.16 -22.14 0.97
N SER A 220 4.43 -23.41 1.25
CA SER A 220 3.54 -24.53 0.96
C SER A 220 3.60 -25.52 2.11
N GLY A 221 2.44 -25.99 2.56
CA GLY A 221 2.38 -27.07 3.53
C GLY A 221 2.82 -28.39 2.89
N THR A 222 3.76 -29.07 3.54
CA THR A 222 4.13 -30.47 3.24
C THR A 222 3.21 -31.46 3.98
N THR A 223 3.51 -32.75 3.94
CA THR A 223 2.75 -33.86 4.57
C THR A 223 2.56 -33.75 6.09
N THR A 224 3.23 -32.82 6.75
CA THR A 224 3.10 -32.51 8.18
C THR A 224 2.77 -31.04 8.34
N SER A 225 1.72 -30.72 9.09
CA SER A 225 1.30 -29.35 9.39
C SER A 225 2.44 -28.61 10.11
N THR A 226 2.89 -27.51 9.52
CA THR A 226 3.94 -26.66 10.08
C THR A 226 3.33 -25.36 10.57
N PHE A 227 3.74 -24.95 11.77
CA PHE A 227 3.44 -23.61 12.26
C PHE A 227 4.20 -22.57 11.43
N VAL A 228 3.53 -21.46 11.12
CA VAL A 228 4.10 -20.34 10.38
C VAL A 228 4.13 -19.13 11.28
N ASP A 229 5.33 -18.75 11.72
CA ASP A 229 5.55 -17.47 12.37
C ASP A 229 5.81 -16.36 11.36
N ALA A 230 5.63 -15.11 11.80
CA ALA A 230 5.91 -13.93 10.99
C ALA A 230 7.36 -13.97 10.44
N LYS A 231 8.32 -14.42 11.25
CA LYS A 231 9.71 -14.59 10.82
C LYS A 231 9.88 -15.63 9.70
N THR A 232 9.35 -16.85 9.83
CA THR A 232 9.47 -17.88 8.78
C THR A 232 8.84 -17.41 7.48
N LEU A 233 7.72 -16.68 7.56
CA LEU A 233 7.11 -16.08 6.38
C LEU A 233 8.02 -15.01 5.76
N ALA A 234 8.56 -14.09 6.56
CA ALA A 234 9.47 -13.06 6.06
C ALA A 234 10.76 -13.65 5.46
N ASP A 235 11.35 -14.65 6.11
CA ASP A 235 12.54 -15.35 5.61
C ASP A 235 12.23 -16.11 4.31
N ALA A 236 11.05 -16.72 4.19
CA ALA A 236 10.61 -17.39 2.95
C ALA A 236 10.42 -16.39 1.78
N ILE A 237 9.92 -15.18 2.05
CA ILE A 237 9.82 -14.10 1.05
C ILE A 237 11.22 -13.63 0.66
N ASN A 238 12.04 -13.29 1.65
CA ASN A 238 13.35 -12.71 1.44
C ASN A 238 14.35 -13.71 0.84
N SER A 239 14.15 -15.02 0.95
CA SER A 239 15.00 -16.04 0.33
C SER A 239 14.59 -16.40 -1.10
N ASN A 240 13.40 -15.96 -1.56
CA ASN A 240 12.91 -16.25 -2.89
C ASN A 240 13.52 -15.32 -3.94
N ARG A 241 14.32 -15.88 -4.86
CA ARG A 241 15.05 -15.12 -5.89
C ARG A 241 14.13 -14.39 -6.87
N ASP A 242 12.96 -14.94 -7.17
CA ASP A 242 12.01 -14.33 -8.11
C ASP A 242 11.34 -13.10 -7.48
N LEU A 243 11.02 -13.17 -6.19
CA LEU A 243 10.51 -12.03 -5.43
C LEU A 243 11.58 -10.96 -5.21
N GLN A 244 12.84 -11.36 -4.94
CA GLN A 244 13.96 -10.42 -4.90
C GLN A 244 14.19 -9.72 -6.24
N ALA A 245 14.02 -10.41 -7.37
CA ALA A 245 14.14 -9.81 -8.70
C ALA A 245 13.03 -8.80 -9.00
N LEU A 246 11.85 -9.00 -8.40
CA LEU A 246 10.75 -8.04 -8.39
C LEU A 246 10.94 -6.93 -7.34
N GLY A 247 12.03 -6.97 -6.56
CA GLY A 247 12.30 -6.05 -5.47
C GLY A 247 11.25 -6.15 -4.38
N ILE A 248 10.86 -7.34 -3.92
CA ILE A 248 9.94 -7.53 -2.80
C ILE A 248 10.75 -8.03 -1.60
N GLU A 249 10.63 -7.32 -0.48
CA GLU A 249 11.21 -7.70 0.80
C GLU A 249 10.12 -7.77 1.88
N ALA A 250 10.35 -8.56 2.92
CA ALA A 250 9.45 -8.67 4.06
C ALA A 250 10.20 -8.45 5.37
N VAL A 251 9.57 -7.71 6.27
CA VAL A 251 10.06 -7.47 7.63
C VAL A 251 9.03 -8.01 8.60
N ALA A 252 9.43 -8.96 9.41
CA ALA A 252 8.62 -9.47 10.51
C ALA A 252 8.86 -8.65 11.78
N LYS A 253 7.79 -8.38 12.51
CA LYS A 253 7.83 -7.69 13.81
C LYS A 253 6.84 -8.32 14.76
N ASN A 254 7.26 -8.57 16.00
CA ASN A 254 6.38 -9.03 17.05
C ASN A 254 6.62 -8.21 18.31
N THR A 255 5.60 -7.45 18.69
CA THR A 255 5.62 -6.63 19.89
C THR A 255 4.34 -6.88 20.65
N ASN A 256 4.47 -7.37 21.87
CA ASN A 256 3.36 -7.65 22.75
C ASN A 256 3.42 -6.74 23.98
N GLN A 257 2.39 -5.95 24.22
CA GLN A 257 2.30 -5.09 25.40
C GLN A 257 1.13 -5.51 26.28
N ALA A 258 1.39 -5.68 27.58
CA ALA A 258 0.37 -5.97 28.57
C ALA A 258 -0.80 -4.98 28.51
N SER A 259 -2.02 -5.51 28.66
CA SER A 259 -3.24 -4.70 28.66
C SER A 259 -3.41 -3.89 29.95
N GLN A 260 -2.94 -4.41 31.08
CA GLN A 260 -3.14 -3.86 32.42
C GLN A 260 -1.81 -3.53 33.12
N ASN A 261 -1.87 -2.63 34.12
CA ASN A 261 -0.72 -2.36 34.99
C ASN A 261 -0.48 -3.55 35.91
N TYR A 262 0.78 -3.81 36.24
CA TYR A 262 1.14 -4.88 37.15
C TYR A 262 0.83 -4.50 38.60
N THR A 263 0.06 -5.33 39.27
CA THR A 263 -0.28 -5.16 40.68
C THR A 263 0.03 -6.40 41.51
N GLY A 264 0.87 -7.30 40.98
CA GLY A 264 0.90 -8.70 41.38
C GLY A 264 -0.21 -9.46 40.63
N PHE A 265 0.19 -10.19 39.60
CA PHE A 265 -0.73 -10.85 38.68
C PHE A 265 -1.31 -12.17 39.22
N ALA A 266 -0.85 -12.62 40.40
CA ALA A 266 -1.44 -13.71 41.15
C ALA A 266 -1.41 -13.36 42.65
N ASN A 267 -2.33 -13.94 43.43
CA ASN A 267 -2.30 -13.78 44.88
C ASN A 267 -1.27 -14.75 45.48
N PHE A 268 -0.12 -14.22 45.89
CA PHE A 268 0.94 -14.98 46.57
C PHE A 268 0.84 -14.90 48.11
N ALA A 269 -0.15 -14.18 48.64
CA ALA A 269 -0.33 -14.03 50.09
C ALA A 269 -1.00 -15.26 50.71
N SER A 270 -0.59 -15.61 51.94
CA SER A 270 -1.31 -16.54 52.80
C SER A 270 -2.50 -15.82 53.42
N ASP A 271 -3.70 -16.41 53.30
CA ASP A 271 -4.84 -15.97 54.10
C ASP A 271 -4.60 -16.24 55.60
N VAL A 272 -5.37 -15.57 56.47
CA VAL A 272 -5.37 -15.66 57.95
C VAL A 272 -5.56 -17.10 58.46
N THR A 273 -6.06 -18.00 57.62
CA THR A 273 -6.20 -19.44 57.87
C THR A 273 -4.96 -20.29 57.53
N GLY A 274 -3.83 -19.67 57.16
CA GLY A 274 -2.57 -20.37 56.85
C GLY A 274 -2.55 -21.05 55.47
N THR A 275 -3.46 -20.65 54.58
CA THR A 275 -3.54 -21.19 53.22
C THR A 275 -2.83 -20.24 52.25
N VAL A 276 -1.66 -20.63 51.76
CA VAL A 276 -0.99 -19.99 50.62
C VAL A 276 -1.87 -20.19 49.39
N ALA A 277 -2.29 -19.11 48.72
CA ALA A 277 -3.13 -19.23 47.54
C ALA A 277 -2.36 -19.90 46.37
N VAL A 278 -1.15 -19.42 46.04
CA VAL A 278 -0.16 -20.05 45.14
C VAL A 278 1.26 -19.78 45.66
N ASP A 279 2.14 -20.78 45.63
CA ASP A 279 3.54 -20.67 46.07
C ASP A 279 4.41 -20.02 44.98
N THR A 280 4.35 -20.56 43.76
CA THR A 280 5.07 -20.00 42.60
C THR A 280 4.26 -20.07 41.31
N VAL A 281 4.47 -19.11 40.42
CA VAL A 281 3.97 -19.13 39.04
C VAL A 281 5.17 -19.24 38.11
N THR A 282 5.17 -20.21 37.21
CA THR A 282 6.24 -20.39 36.23
C THR A 282 5.74 -19.99 34.84
N LEU A 283 6.45 -19.06 34.21
CA LEU A 283 6.27 -18.68 32.81
C LEU A 283 7.28 -19.47 31.97
N ASN A 284 6.79 -20.39 31.15
CA ASN A 284 7.55 -21.16 30.20
C ASN A 284 7.45 -20.49 28.83
N PHE A 285 8.56 -19.96 28.32
CA PHE A 285 8.60 -19.26 27.03
C PHE A 285 9.03 -20.21 25.91
N TYR A 286 8.34 -20.09 24.77
CA TYR A 286 8.65 -20.75 23.51
C TYR A 286 8.75 -19.65 22.45
N ILE A 287 9.93 -19.47 21.85
CA ILE A 287 10.22 -18.36 20.93
C ILE A 287 10.48 -18.91 19.52
N GLY A 288 9.78 -18.32 18.54
CA GLY A 288 9.87 -18.69 17.13
C GLY A 288 9.11 -19.96 16.77
N ASN A 289 9.51 -20.61 15.67
CA ASN A 289 8.96 -21.89 15.23
C ASN A 289 9.49 -23.07 16.06
N ALA A 290 9.35 -22.99 17.38
CA ALA A 290 9.76 -24.04 18.30
C ALA A 290 8.91 -25.29 18.03
N LYS A 291 9.56 -26.34 17.50
CA LYS A 291 8.91 -27.63 17.31
C LYS A 291 8.46 -28.16 18.67
N ALA A 292 7.15 -28.34 18.81
CA ALA A 292 6.36 -29.35 19.54
C ALA A 292 7.00 -30.43 20.44
N SER A 293 8.27 -30.77 20.25
CA SER A 293 8.97 -31.88 20.91
C SER A 293 10.12 -31.42 21.82
N GLY A 294 10.43 -30.13 21.87
CA GLY A 294 11.37 -29.55 22.83
C GLY A 294 10.67 -29.00 24.08
N GLY A 295 11.35 -29.03 25.21
CA GLY A 295 10.94 -28.27 26.41
C GLY A 295 10.94 -26.76 26.18
N PRO A 296 10.53 -25.95 27.16
CA PRO A 296 10.57 -24.50 27.04
C PRO A 296 12.00 -24.00 26.76
N ASP A 297 12.13 -22.94 25.97
CA ASP A 297 13.43 -22.34 25.66
C ASP A 297 14.06 -21.74 26.92
N PHE A 298 13.23 -21.14 27.76
CA PHE A 298 13.58 -20.73 29.11
C PHE A 298 12.33 -20.61 29.98
N SER A 299 12.53 -20.63 31.28
CA SER A 299 11.46 -20.50 32.27
C SER A 299 11.79 -19.38 33.25
N VAL A 300 10.77 -18.60 33.61
CA VAL A 300 10.86 -17.57 34.65
C VAL A 300 9.91 -17.95 35.77
N THR A 301 10.45 -18.23 36.95
CA THR A 301 9.67 -18.50 38.15
C THR A 301 9.43 -17.21 38.91
N ILE A 302 8.17 -16.95 39.23
CA ILE A 302 7.69 -15.75 39.91
C ILE A 302 7.09 -16.18 41.24
N ASN A 303 7.51 -15.50 42.30
CA ASN A 303 7.02 -15.68 43.67
C ASN A 303 6.70 -14.30 44.27
N SER A 304 6.39 -14.27 45.57
CA SER A 304 6.12 -13.05 46.33
C SER A 304 7.24 -12.00 46.32
N GLY A 305 8.46 -12.36 45.91
CA GLY A 305 9.61 -11.45 45.79
C GLY A 305 9.63 -10.59 44.52
N VAL A 306 8.86 -10.93 43.48
CA VAL A 306 8.77 -10.14 42.24
C VAL A 306 7.68 -9.08 42.37
N ALA A 307 7.98 -8.02 43.12
CA ALA A 307 7.01 -6.99 43.48
C ALA A 307 6.80 -5.88 42.43
N SER A 308 7.63 -5.82 41.38
CA SER A 308 7.56 -4.76 40.35
C SER A 308 7.67 -5.30 38.92
N VAL A 309 7.13 -4.54 37.97
CA VAL A 309 7.26 -4.84 36.52
C VAL A 309 8.71 -4.87 36.09
N GLN A 310 9.53 -4.00 36.68
CA GLN A 310 10.94 -3.93 36.35
C GLN A 310 11.66 -5.21 36.77
N ALA A 311 11.40 -5.72 37.99
CA ALA A 311 11.97 -6.98 38.44
C ALA A 311 11.54 -8.16 37.56
N LEU A 312 10.29 -8.16 37.09
CA LEU A 312 9.81 -9.15 36.12
C LEU A 312 10.51 -9.02 34.76
N ALA A 313 10.64 -7.80 34.23
CA ALA A 313 11.33 -7.55 32.97
C ALA A 313 12.81 -7.97 33.05
N ASP A 314 13.50 -7.65 34.14
CA ASP A 314 14.89 -8.01 34.38
C ASP A 314 15.05 -9.54 34.50
N ALA A 315 14.13 -10.23 35.17
CA ALA A 315 14.12 -11.69 35.27
C ALA A 315 13.92 -12.35 33.88
N ILE A 316 13.01 -11.82 33.06
CA ILE A 316 12.80 -12.29 31.68
C ILE A 316 14.05 -12.04 30.83
N ASN A 317 14.63 -10.83 30.88
CA ASN A 317 15.83 -10.49 30.11
C ASN A 317 17.05 -11.35 30.50
N THR A 318 17.21 -11.63 31.80
CA THR A 318 18.30 -12.47 32.29
C THR A 318 18.14 -13.90 31.81
N ALA A 319 16.94 -14.48 31.92
CA ALA A 319 16.64 -15.83 31.45
C ALA A 319 16.75 -15.95 29.91
N ALA A 320 16.26 -14.96 29.16
CA ALA A 320 16.35 -14.91 27.72
C ALA A 320 17.81 -14.80 27.22
N SER A 321 18.62 -13.97 27.89
CA SER A 321 20.04 -13.81 27.57
C SER A 321 20.84 -15.08 27.86
N ALA A 322 20.54 -15.77 28.97
CA ALA A 322 21.18 -17.05 29.30
C ALA A 322 20.82 -18.16 28.29
N ALA A 323 19.60 -18.15 27.77
CA ALA A 323 19.14 -19.07 26.73
C ALA A 323 19.54 -18.65 25.29
N GLY A 324 20.13 -17.47 25.12
CA GLY A 324 20.52 -16.93 23.81
C GLY A 324 19.33 -16.68 22.87
N LYS A 325 18.15 -16.36 23.42
CA LYS A 325 16.92 -16.18 22.64
C LYS A 325 16.66 -14.70 22.32
N PRO A 326 16.16 -14.38 21.11
CA PRO A 326 16.02 -13.00 20.63
C PRO A 326 14.74 -12.32 21.15
N ILE A 327 14.48 -12.39 22.46
CA ILE A 327 13.36 -11.70 23.11
C ILE A 327 13.88 -10.73 24.17
N SER A 328 13.28 -9.54 24.20
CA SER A 328 13.56 -8.52 25.20
C SER A 328 12.26 -8.08 25.88
N ALA A 329 12.33 -7.87 27.18
CA ALA A 329 11.27 -7.30 28.00
C ALA A 329 11.67 -5.88 28.43
N ARG A 330 10.76 -4.91 28.24
CA ARG A 330 10.94 -3.55 28.74
C ARG A 330 9.67 -3.04 29.41
N VAL A 331 9.82 -2.11 30.33
CA VAL A 331 8.70 -1.41 30.94
C VAL A 331 8.41 -0.15 30.13
N VAL A 332 7.21 -0.04 29.59
CA VAL A 332 6.74 1.18 28.92
C VAL A 332 5.38 1.57 29.50
N ASP A 333 5.28 2.81 29.97
CA ASP A 333 4.10 3.36 30.64
C ASP A 333 3.65 2.54 31.86
N GLY A 334 4.60 1.95 32.60
CA GLY A 334 4.31 1.09 33.75
C GLY A 334 3.77 -0.30 33.40
N LYS A 335 3.79 -0.69 32.12
CA LYS A 335 3.35 -1.99 31.62
C LYS A 335 4.52 -2.77 31.02
N LEU A 336 4.43 -4.09 31.07
CA LEU A 336 5.40 -4.97 30.42
C LEU A 336 5.19 -4.94 28.90
N ARG A 337 6.28 -4.76 28.14
CA ARG A 337 6.31 -4.96 26.70
C ARG A 337 7.39 -5.96 26.34
N LEU A 338 6.99 -7.03 25.67
CA LEU A 338 7.85 -8.02 25.06
C LEU A 338 8.06 -7.67 23.59
N GLU A 339 9.29 -7.74 23.12
CA GLU A 339 9.64 -7.53 21.71
C GLU A 339 10.67 -8.56 21.29
N THR A 340 10.44 -9.19 20.14
CA THR A 340 11.42 -10.06 19.51
C THR A 340 12.24 -9.31 18.47
N ALA A 341 13.49 -9.71 18.29
CA ALA A 341 14.42 -8.97 17.42
C ALA A 341 14.06 -9.06 15.93
N HIS A 342 13.42 -10.15 15.49
CA HIS A 342 13.11 -10.38 14.08
C HIS A 342 11.68 -10.87 13.84
N GLY A 343 10.74 -10.58 14.77
CA GLY A 343 9.36 -11.00 14.62
C GLY A 343 9.11 -12.49 14.82
N GLU A 344 9.97 -13.17 15.59
CA GLU A 344 9.69 -14.51 16.09
C GLU A 344 8.36 -14.55 16.87
N THR A 345 7.65 -15.67 16.81
CA THR A 345 6.46 -15.89 17.66
C THR A 345 6.81 -15.84 19.14
N ILE A 346 5.94 -15.23 19.93
CA ILE A 346 6.00 -15.23 21.39
C ILE A 346 4.92 -16.17 21.88
N ALA A 347 5.32 -17.33 22.40
CA ALA A 347 4.42 -18.25 23.06
C ALA A 347 4.79 -18.40 24.53
N VAL A 348 3.79 -18.33 25.40
CA VAL A 348 3.96 -18.42 26.85
C VAL A 348 2.98 -19.45 27.39
N GLN A 349 3.52 -20.46 28.06
CA GLN A 349 2.77 -21.39 28.89
C GLN A 349 2.93 -20.98 30.35
N VAL A 350 1.83 -20.78 31.05
CA VAL A 350 1.83 -20.40 32.45
C VAL A 350 1.37 -21.58 33.29
N GLY A 351 2.22 -22.02 34.21
CA GLY A 351 1.91 -23.03 35.20
C GLY A 351 1.98 -22.46 36.61
N VAL A 352 1.22 -23.05 37.53
CA VAL A 352 1.23 -22.65 38.95
C VAL A 352 1.57 -23.84 39.83
N PHE A 353 2.28 -23.59 40.93
CA PHE A 353 2.67 -24.59 41.92
C PHE A 353 2.21 -24.19 43.31
N GLY A 354 1.78 -25.17 44.11
CA GLY A 354 1.29 -24.96 45.48
C GLY A 354 -0.08 -24.26 45.56
N ILE A 355 -1.10 -24.84 44.92
CA ILE A 355 -2.45 -24.26 44.88
C ILE A 355 -3.27 -24.63 46.14
N ALA A 356 -3.93 -23.64 46.73
CA ALA A 356 -4.96 -23.83 47.76
C ALA A 356 -6.20 -24.59 47.24
N SER A 357 -6.94 -25.26 48.12
CA SER A 357 -8.13 -26.09 47.78
C SER A 357 -9.23 -25.41 46.94
N ASN A 358 -9.27 -24.07 46.90
CA ASN A 358 -10.27 -23.30 46.16
C ASN A 358 -9.82 -22.84 44.77
N GLY A 359 -8.57 -23.06 44.36
CA GLY A 359 -8.02 -22.57 43.09
C GLY A 359 -7.62 -21.09 43.11
N VAL A 360 -6.83 -20.65 42.11
CA VAL A 360 -6.26 -19.31 42.03
C VAL A 360 -6.45 -18.67 40.66
N ASP A 361 -6.76 -17.38 40.68
CA ASP A 361 -6.86 -16.55 39.48
C ASP A 361 -5.52 -15.88 39.19
N VAL A 362 -5.07 -16.02 37.95
CA VAL A 362 -3.85 -15.40 37.43
C VAL A 362 -4.25 -14.44 36.31
N ASN A 363 -3.94 -13.16 36.49
CA ASN A 363 -4.25 -12.11 35.53
C ASN A 363 -3.14 -11.98 34.47
N LEU A 364 -3.26 -12.75 33.39
CA LEU A 364 -2.30 -12.74 32.30
C LEU A 364 -2.29 -11.42 31.53
N GLY A 365 -3.38 -10.64 31.60
CA GLY A 365 -3.47 -9.31 31.01
C GLY A 365 -2.47 -8.29 31.57
N GLN A 366 -1.84 -8.56 32.72
CA GLN A 366 -0.77 -7.75 33.30
C GLN A 366 0.62 -8.04 32.71
N ILE A 367 0.75 -9.14 31.95
CA ILE A 367 2.00 -9.59 31.34
C ILE A 367 1.89 -9.58 29.81
N LEU A 368 0.71 -9.92 29.28
CA LEU A 368 0.48 -10.18 27.85
C LEU A 368 -0.73 -9.39 27.34
N GLY A 369 -0.61 -8.85 26.12
CA GLY A 369 -1.65 -8.04 25.48
C GLY A 369 -2.84 -8.86 25.01
N GLY A 370 -4.06 -8.46 25.38
CA GLY A 370 -5.28 -9.15 24.99
C GLY A 370 -5.60 -10.42 25.78
N ALA A 371 -4.75 -10.80 26.74
CA ALA A 371 -5.01 -11.90 27.65
C ALA A 371 -5.95 -11.48 28.80
N GLY A 372 -6.80 -12.40 29.25
CA GLY A 372 -7.71 -12.22 30.38
C GLY A 372 -7.16 -12.77 31.70
N THR A 373 -8.05 -12.83 32.70
CA THR A 373 -7.80 -13.56 33.94
C THR A 373 -8.13 -15.03 33.76
N VAL A 374 -7.19 -15.91 34.12
CA VAL A 374 -7.34 -17.36 33.99
C VAL A 374 -7.33 -18.01 35.37
N ARG A 375 -8.32 -18.87 35.63
CA ARG A 375 -8.43 -19.64 36.86
C ARG A 375 -7.70 -20.98 36.78
N PHE A 376 -6.89 -21.28 37.78
CA PHE A 376 -6.17 -22.53 37.97
C PHE A 376 -6.78 -23.32 39.13
N THR A 377 -7.19 -24.56 38.88
CA THR A 377 -7.83 -25.42 39.89
C THR A 377 -6.95 -26.57 40.38
N ALA A 378 -5.85 -26.89 39.68
CA ALA A 378 -4.91 -27.94 40.06
C ALA A 378 -3.47 -27.62 39.61
N ALA A 379 -2.48 -28.05 40.41
CA ALA A 379 -1.05 -27.92 40.09
C ALA A 379 -0.72 -28.93 38.99
N GLY A 380 -0.74 -28.46 37.73
CA GLY A 380 -0.74 -29.30 36.53
C GLY A 380 -1.65 -28.75 35.44
N ASN A 381 -2.52 -27.79 35.77
CA ASN A 381 -3.22 -27.01 34.76
C ASN A 381 -2.31 -25.92 34.22
N TYR A 382 -2.40 -25.67 32.91
CA TYR A 382 -1.64 -24.64 32.22
C TYR A 382 -2.58 -23.67 31.49
N ALA A 383 -2.16 -22.42 31.42
CA ALA A 383 -2.73 -21.42 30.53
C ALA A 383 -1.73 -21.12 29.41
N TYR A 384 -2.25 -20.79 28.22
CA TYR A 384 -1.43 -20.57 27.02
C TYR A 384 -1.73 -19.22 26.42
N TYR A 385 -0.68 -18.59 25.91
CA TYR A 385 -0.73 -17.36 25.16
C TYR A 385 0.21 -17.44 23.97
N ILE A 386 -0.22 -16.98 22.81
CA ILE A 386 0.52 -17.12 21.55
C ILE A 386 0.29 -15.86 20.74
N ASP A 387 1.37 -15.21 20.33
CA ASP A 387 1.36 -14.06 19.44
C ASP A 387 2.32 -14.34 18.29
N VAL A 388 1.76 -14.49 17.09
CA VAL A 388 2.50 -14.90 15.89
C VAL A 388 3.34 -13.75 15.30
N GLY A 389 3.02 -12.50 15.66
CA GLY A 389 3.64 -11.30 15.11
C GLY A 389 3.08 -10.91 13.74
N THR A 390 3.40 -9.70 13.31
CA THR A 390 2.98 -9.12 12.03
C THR A 390 4.10 -9.19 11.00
N VAL A 391 3.76 -9.30 9.72
CA VAL A 391 4.72 -9.20 8.61
C VAL A 391 4.35 -8.03 7.72
N ASP A 392 5.27 -7.10 7.54
CA ASP A 392 5.15 -6.03 6.55
C ASP A 392 5.95 -6.44 5.30
N ILE A 393 5.26 -6.63 4.19
CA ILE A 393 5.83 -7.02 2.90
C ILE A 393 5.86 -5.77 2.03
N ALA A 394 7.04 -5.27 1.66
CA ALA A 394 7.21 -4.05 0.89
C ALA A 394 7.93 -4.33 -0.43
N GLY A 395 7.48 -3.68 -1.50
CA GLY A 395 8.28 -3.53 -2.71
C GLY A 395 9.44 -2.54 -2.46
N THR A 396 10.69 -3.00 -2.47
CA THR A 396 11.86 -2.16 -2.67
C THR A 396 11.86 -1.59 -4.08
N ASP A 397 11.14 -0.48 -4.29
CA ASP A 397 11.71 0.57 -5.11
C ASP A 397 12.84 1.19 -4.27
N THR A 398 13.96 0.46 -4.14
CA THR A 398 15.19 1.01 -3.59
C THR A 398 15.57 2.20 -4.46
N PHE A 399 15.29 3.41 -3.98
CA PHE A 399 16.02 4.59 -4.42
C PHE A 399 17.47 4.39 -4.00
N LYS A 400 18.25 3.72 -4.86
CA LYS A 400 19.70 3.86 -4.85
C LYS A 400 19.97 5.31 -5.24
N LEU A 401 20.34 6.11 -4.25
CA LEU A 401 20.91 7.44 -4.47
C LEU A 401 22.15 7.37 -5.35
#